data_AF-A0A9E0PGM7-F1
#
_entry.id   AF-A0A9E0PGM7-F1
#
_cell.length_a   1.000
_cell.length_b   1.000
_cell.length_c   1.000
_cell.angle_alpha   90.00
_cell.angle_beta   90.00
_cell.angle_gamma   90.00
#
_symmetry.space_group_name_H-M   'P 1'
#
loop_
_entity.id
_entity.type
_entity.pdbx_description
1 polymer ?
#
loop_
_entity_poly.entity_id
_entity_poly.type
_entity_poly.pdbx_seq_one_letter_code
_entity_poly.pdbx_strand_id
1 'polypeptide(L)'
;MTTRRKKIFEGKGKILYEGPEPGTLIQYFKDDTTAFNSQKKAVLEGKGVINNRISEYVMTRLNSIGVQNHFIRRLNLREQLIRELEIIPLEVVCRNVAAGSLSQRFGLP
;
A
#
# COMPACT_ATOMS: atom_id res chain seq x y z
N MET A 1 -22.47 20.39 -4.92
CA MET A 1 -21.19 20.72 -4.28
C MET A 1 -20.38 19.44 -4.15
N THR A 2 -19.33 19.26 -4.95
CA THR A 2 -18.45 18.10 -4.85
C THR A 2 -17.64 18.21 -3.56
N THR A 3 -18.03 17.46 -2.54
CA THR A 3 -17.28 17.33 -1.28
C THR A 3 -15.88 16.83 -1.60
N ARG A 4 -14.91 17.75 -1.65
CA ARG A 4 -13.51 17.46 -1.90
C ARG A 4 -13.01 16.64 -0.70
N ARG A 5 -12.84 15.32 -0.87
CA ARG A 5 -12.32 14.43 0.19
C ARG A 5 -10.99 15.00 0.72
N LYS A 6 -10.88 15.18 2.03
CA LYS A 6 -9.69 15.75 2.68
C LYS A 6 -8.53 14.76 2.53
N LYS A 7 -7.51 15.16 1.76
CA LYS A 7 -6.27 14.40 1.60
C LYS A 7 -5.42 14.60 2.86
N ILE A 8 -5.03 13.50 3.50
CA ILE A 8 -4.19 13.50 4.71
C ILE A 8 -2.72 13.35 4.33
N PHE A 9 -2.43 12.45 3.39
CA PHE A 9 -1.06 12.15 2.99
C PHE A 9 -1.01 11.65 1.55
N GLU A 10 0.09 11.94 0.86
CA GLU A 10 0.39 11.38 -0.45
C GLU A 10 1.80 10.83 -0.50
N GLY A 11 1.89 9.50 -0.68
CA GLY A 11 3.14 8.80 -0.90
C GLY A 11 3.38 8.49 -2.37
N LYS A 12 4.45 7.73 -2.65
CA LYS A 12 4.84 7.36 -4.02
C LYS A 12 3.76 6.53 -4.74
N GLY A 13 3.14 5.58 -4.05
CA GLY A 13 2.18 4.66 -4.64
C GLY A 13 0.73 4.81 -4.16
N LYS A 14 0.48 5.62 -3.12
CA LYS A 14 -0.82 5.68 -2.45
C LYS A 14 -1.14 7.10 -1.98
N ILE A 15 -2.43 7.42 -1.93
CA ILE A 15 -2.97 8.62 -1.29
C ILE A 15 -3.86 8.17 -0.13
N LEU A 16 -3.76 8.83 1.02
CA LEU A 16 -4.65 8.63 2.15
C LEU A 16 -5.62 9.80 2.24
N TYR A 17 -6.91 9.50 2.29
CA TYR A 17 -7.98 10.45 2.56
C TYR A 17 -8.62 10.14 3.91
N GLU A 18 -9.26 11.15 4.50
CA GLU A 18 -10.08 10.99 5.69
C GLU A 18 -11.18 9.94 5.45
N GLY A 19 -11.35 9.04 6.42
CA GLY A 19 -12.40 8.02 6.39
C GLY A 19 -13.76 8.56 6.82
N PRO A 20 -14.83 7.76 6.64
CA PRO A 20 -16.17 8.14 7.04
C PRO A 20 -16.38 8.13 8.56
N GLU A 21 -15.55 7.41 9.31
CA GLU A 21 -15.65 7.22 10.76
C GLU A 21 -14.31 7.57 11.44
N PRO A 22 -14.33 8.07 12.69
CA PRO A 22 -13.12 8.29 13.47
C PRO A 22 -12.23 7.04 13.54
N GLY A 23 -10.92 7.21 13.36
CA GLY A 23 -9.96 6.09 13.35
C GLY A 23 -9.97 5.27 12.06
N THR A 24 -10.57 5.78 10.98
CA THR A 24 -10.55 5.13 9.66
C THR A 24 -10.00 6.06 8.58
N LEU A 25 -9.35 5.47 7.57
CA LEU A 25 -8.83 6.17 6.39
C LEU A 25 -9.27 5.49 5.10
N ILE A 26 -9.37 6.27 4.03
CA ILE A 26 -9.52 5.74 2.67
C ILE A 26 -8.15 5.73 2.00
N GLN A 27 -7.66 4.53 1.68
CA GLN A 27 -6.41 4.32 0.95
C GLN A 27 -6.69 4.17 -0.55
N TYR A 28 -6.20 5.11 -1.35
CA TYR A 28 -6.27 5.11 -2.81
C TYR A 28 -4.95 4.66 -3.44
N PHE A 29 -5.02 3.73 -4.40
CA PHE A 29 -3.85 3.16 -5.08
C PHE A 29 -3.59 3.87 -6.43
N LYS A 30 -2.39 4.44 -6.57
CA LYS A 30 -1.93 5.17 -7.77
C LYS A 30 -1.32 4.24 -8.82
N ASP A 31 -1.41 4.68 -10.07
CA ASP A 31 -0.72 4.06 -11.21
C ASP A 31 0.76 4.48 -11.31
N ASP A 32 1.17 5.47 -10.50
CA ASP A 32 2.55 5.94 -10.39
C ASP A 32 3.50 4.81 -9.98
N THR A 33 4.49 4.52 -10.81
CA THR A 33 5.61 3.65 -10.49
C THR A 33 6.86 4.49 -10.32
N THR A 34 7.61 4.19 -9.27
CA THR A 34 8.93 4.78 -8.99
C THR A 34 9.94 3.68 -8.80
N ALA A 35 11.04 3.70 -9.57
CA ALA A 35 12.17 2.81 -9.39
C ALA A 35 13.45 3.61 -9.10
N PHE A 36 14.48 2.96 -8.54
CA PHE A 36 15.79 3.55 -8.27
C PHE A 36 15.72 4.86 -7.45
N ASN A 37 15.22 4.82 -6.21
CA ASN A 37 15.10 6.02 -5.36
C ASN A 37 14.34 7.20 -6.03
N SER A 38 13.27 6.92 -6.77
CA SER A 38 12.46 7.90 -7.50
C SER A 38 13.13 8.52 -8.75
N GLN A 39 14.27 8.01 -9.20
CA GLN A 39 14.95 8.50 -10.41
C GLN A 39 14.20 8.13 -11.70
N LYS A 40 13.43 7.04 -11.70
CA LYS A 40 12.51 6.72 -12.80
C LYS A 40 11.07 6.82 -12.31
N LYS A 41 10.33 7.79 -12.85
CA LYS A 41 8.87 7.93 -12.65
C LYS A 41 8.17 7.56 -13.96
N ALA A 42 7.22 6.65 -13.88
CA ALA A 42 6.37 6.27 -15.00
C ALA A 42 4.95 6.04 -14.49
N VAL A 43 3.95 6.27 -15.34
CA VAL A 43 2.57 5.88 -15.06
C VAL A 43 2.34 4.54 -15.75
N LEU A 44 2.04 3.51 -14.95
CA LEU A 44 1.66 2.20 -15.49
C LEU A 44 0.16 2.04 -15.30
N GLU A 45 -0.59 2.22 -16.39
CA GLU A 45 -2.06 2.18 -16.36
C GLU A 45 -2.56 0.86 -15.76
N GLY A 46 -3.54 0.96 -14.85
CA GLY A 46 -4.16 -0.20 -14.20
C GLY A 46 -3.36 -0.79 -13.03
N LYS A 47 -2.11 -0.36 -12.80
CA LYS A 47 -1.29 -0.80 -11.65
C LYS A 47 -2.01 -0.62 -10.33
N GLY A 48 -2.66 0.53 -10.11
CA GLY A 48 -3.37 0.85 -8.88
C GLY A 48 -4.54 -0.12 -8.64
N VAL A 49 -5.25 -0.50 -9.70
CA VAL A 49 -6.35 -1.46 -9.63
C VAL A 49 -5.86 -2.85 -9.23
N ILE A 50 -4.81 -3.32 -9.88
CA ILE A 50 -4.20 -4.63 -9.60
C ILE A 50 -3.65 -4.67 -8.18
N ASN A 51 -2.89 -3.64 -7.77
CA ASN A 51 -2.32 -3.57 -6.43
C ASN A 51 -3.38 -3.51 -5.33
N ASN A 52 -4.47 -2.78 -5.56
CA ASN A 52 -5.60 -2.76 -4.64
C ASN A 52 -6.18 -4.18 -4.47
N ARG A 53 -6.42 -4.89 -5.58
CA ARG A 53 -6.99 -6.24 -5.53
C ARG A 53 -6.07 -7.27 -4.87
N ILE A 54 -4.77 -7.22 -5.15
CA ILE A 54 -3.77 -8.09 -4.51
C ILE A 54 -3.68 -7.77 -3.01
N SER A 55 -3.64 -6.49 -2.63
CA SER A 55 -3.60 -6.04 -1.23
C SER A 55 -4.81 -6.55 -0.45
N GLU A 56 -6.02 -6.40 -0.99
CA GLU A 56 -7.26 -6.95 -0.40
C GLU A 56 -7.14 -8.45 -0.16
N TYR A 57 -6.72 -9.21 -1.19
CA TYR A 57 -6.61 -10.66 -1.11
C TYR A 57 -5.65 -11.09 0.01
N VAL A 58 -4.44 -10.53 0.04
CA VAL A 58 -3.41 -10.88 1.04
C VAL A 58 -3.88 -10.52 2.46
N MET A 59 -4.36 -9.29 2.67
CA MET A 59 -4.78 -8.83 4.00
C MET A 59 -5.98 -9.61 4.54
N THR A 60 -6.92 -9.98 3.66
CA THR A 60 -8.06 -10.83 4.04
C THR A 60 -7.58 -12.23 4.46
N ARG A 61 -6.64 -12.83 3.71
CA ARG A 61 -6.08 -14.14 4.04
C ARG A 61 -5.29 -14.12 5.35
N LEU A 62 -4.52 -13.06 5.61
CA LEU A 62 -3.83 -12.86 6.89
C LEU A 62 -4.83 -12.78 8.06
N ASN A 63 -5.90 -12.00 7.92
CA ASN A 63 -6.95 -11.94 8.95
C ASN A 63 -7.59 -13.32 9.17
N SER A 64 -7.81 -14.12 8.11
CA SER A 64 -8.43 -15.46 8.22
C SER A 64 -7.60 -16.47 9.02
N ILE A 65 -6.29 -16.25 9.16
CA ILE A 65 -5.39 -17.08 9.96
C ILE A 65 -5.01 -16.43 11.31
N GLY A 66 -5.72 -15.36 11.71
CA GLY A 66 -5.52 -14.68 13.00
C GLY A 66 -4.46 -13.58 13.01
N VAL A 67 -3.85 -13.25 11.87
CA VAL A 67 -2.87 -12.14 11.78
C VAL A 67 -3.63 -10.83 11.62
N GLN A 68 -3.72 -10.07 12.72
CA GLN A 68 -4.38 -8.77 12.75
C GLN A 68 -3.70 -7.78 11.80
N ASN A 69 -4.50 -7.04 11.04
CA ASN A 69 -4.02 -5.98 10.17
C ASN A 69 -5.03 -4.82 10.05
N HIS A 70 -4.65 -3.77 9.32
CA HIS A 70 -5.40 -2.53 9.18
C HIS A 70 -6.55 -2.59 8.17
N PHE A 71 -6.59 -3.61 7.32
CA PHE A 71 -7.61 -3.70 6.26
C PHE A 71 -8.99 -3.95 6.84
N ILE A 72 -9.98 -3.14 6.44
CA ILE A 72 -11.39 -3.33 6.82
C ILE A 72 -12.15 -3.92 5.63
N ARG A 73 -12.20 -3.21 4.49
CA ARG A 73 -12.88 -3.67 3.27
C ARG A 73 -12.45 -2.87 2.05
N ARG A 74 -12.64 -3.43 0.85
CA ARG A 74 -12.50 -2.70 -0.41
C ARG A 74 -13.73 -1.82 -0.67
N LEU A 75 -13.52 -0.62 -1.23
CA LEU A 75 -14.58 0.33 -1.57
C LEU A 75 -14.89 0.31 -3.07
N ASN A 76 -13.86 0.24 -3.91
CA ASN A 76 -13.98 0.16 -5.37
C ASN A 76 -12.68 -0.40 -5.98
N LEU A 77 -12.51 -0.27 -7.29
CA LEU A 77 -11.33 -0.77 -8.00
C LEU A 77 -10.01 -0.13 -7.53
N ARG A 78 -10.01 1.06 -6.93
CA ARG A 78 -8.79 1.78 -6.52
C ARG A 78 -8.71 2.10 -5.02
N GLU A 79 -9.78 1.91 -4.27
CA GLU A 79 -9.86 2.36 -2.88
C GLU A 79 -10.17 1.23 -1.90
N GLN A 80 -9.57 1.31 -0.72
CA GLN A 80 -9.86 0.48 0.45
C GLN A 80 -10.14 1.36 1.66
N LEU A 81 -11.05 0.89 2.52
CA LEU A 81 -11.24 1.42 3.86
C LEU A 81 -10.30 0.66 4.81
N ILE A 82 -9.54 1.42 5.59
CA ILE A 82 -8.55 0.89 6.53
C ILE A 82 -8.68 1.55 7.90
N ARG A 83 -8.16 0.90 8.94
CA ARG A 83 -7.93 1.50 10.25
C ARG A 83 -6.77 2.49 10.17
N GLU A 84 -6.95 3.65 10.79
CA GLU A 84 -5.86 4.60 11.03
C GLU A 84 -4.87 3.99 12.03
N LEU A 85 -3.58 4.18 11.78
CA LEU A 85 -2.50 3.67 12.61
C LEU A 85 -1.40 4.71 12.75
N GLU A 86 -0.73 4.72 13.90
CA GLU A 86 0.57 5.33 14.05
C GLU A 86 1.63 4.37 13.48
N ILE A 87 2.33 4.79 12.42
CA ILE A 87 3.33 3.95 11.76
C ILE A 87 4.64 4.00 12.53
N ILE A 88 5.10 2.83 12.98
CA ILE A 88 6.49 2.66 13.43
C ILE A 88 7.39 2.85 12.20
N PRO A 89 8.38 3.76 12.20
CA PRO A 89 9.17 4.11 11.02
C PRO A 89 10.25 3.07 10.69
N LEU A 90 9.85 1.81 10.56
CA LEU A 90 10.70 0.67 10.24
C LEU A 90 10.07 -0.15 9.12
N GLU A 91 10.91 -0.60 8.19
CA GLU A 91 10.51 -1.57 7.16
C GLU A 91 10.98 -2.97 7.58
N VAL A 92 10.04 -3.88 7.81
CA VAL A 92 10.34 -5.27 8.17
C VAL A 92 10.42 -6.11 6.90
N VAL A 93 11.62 -6.59 6.57
CA VAL A 93 11.89 -7.35 5.33
C VAL A 93 12.21 -8.80 5.67
N CYS A 94 11.34 -9.73 5.30
CA CYS A 94 11.56 -11.17 5.41
C CYS A 94 12.16 -11.74 4.11
N ARG A 95 13.15 -12.61 4.20
CA ARG A 95 13.84 -13.21 3.04
C ARG A 95 13.97 -14.72 3.22
N ASN A 96 13.30 -15.47 2.35
CA ASN A 96 13.46 -16.93 2.28
C ASN A 96 14.59 -17.33 1.31
N VAL A 97 14.91 -16.45 0.34
CA VAL A 97 15.96 -16.63 -0.68
C VAL A 97 16.75 -15.33 -0.80
N ALA A 98 18.05 -15.43 -1.05
CA ALA A 98 18.89 -14.27 -1.33
C ALA A 98 18.56 -13.68 -2.72
N ALA A 99 18.18 -12.40 -2.76
CA ALA A 99 17.89 -11.69 -4.00
C ALA A 99 18.01 -10.17 -3.82
N GLY A 100 18.12 -9.46 -4.94
CA GLY A 100 18.08 -8.00 -5.01
C GLY A 100 19.25 -7.35 -4.26
N SER A 101 18.94 -6.33 -3.44
CA SER A 101 19.94 -5.58 -2.68
C SER A 101 20.76 -6.44 -1.70
N LEU A 102 20.22 -7.58 -1.24
CA LEU A 102 20.95 -8.49 -0.37
C LEU A 102 22.06 -9.21 -1.15
N SER A 103 21.72 -9.81 -2.31
CA SER A 103 22.69 -10.50 -3.14
C SER A 103 23.79 -9.56 -3.63
N GLN A 104 23.43 -8.33 -4.05
CA GLN A 104 24.41 -7.31 -4.45
C GLN A 104 25.36 -6.91 -3.31
N ARG A 105 24.84 -6.75 -2.09
CA ARG A 105 25.65 -6.34 -0.94
C ARG A 105 26.64 -7.41 -0.50
N PHE A 106 26.26 -8.68 -0.60
CA PHE A 106 27.05 -9.80 -0.07
C PHE A 106 27.69 -10.68 -1.15
N GLY A 107 27.59 -10.29 -2.42
CA GLY A 107 28.17 -11.05 -3.54
C GLY A 107 27.55 -12.43 -3.72
N LEU A 108 26.27 -12.58 -3.40
CA LEU A 108 25.55 -13.85 -3.56
C LEU A 108 24.99 -13.96 -4.98
N PRO A 109 24.90 -15.17 -5.55
CA PRO A 109 24.23 -15.40 -6.83
C PRO A 109 22.75 -14.99 -6.82
#